data_AF-A0A0K1EI93-F1
#
_entry.id   AF-A0A0K1EI93-F1
#
_cell.length_a   1.000
_cell.length_b   1.000
_cell.length_c   1.000
_cell.angle_alpha   90.00
_cell.angle_beta   90.00
_cell.angle_gamma   90.00
#
_symmetry.space_group_name_H-M   'P 1'
#
loop_
_entity.id
_entity.type
_entity.pdbx_description
1 polymer ?
#
loop_
_entity_poly.entity_id
_entity_poly.type
_entity_poly.pdbx_seq_one_letter_code
_entity_poly.pdbx_strand_id
1 'polypeptide(L)'
;MKISSRIALALALSLSAGCAAPLPPADAASSPPVASPPADAKPSTPPANGTAASSQVQVLMTHALPEGPMTEGRVLVVDFPPGAENHAHHHEGAVFAYVLEGTVVSALGDEPEVRYTQGQTWYENPRQVHRVSKNGSATARARLLVVYLTQPGAPVLVVEP
;
A
#
# COMPACT_ATOMS: atom_id res chain seq x y z
N MET A 1 30.87 37.95 -68.75
CA MET A 1 31.78 37.41 -67.70
C MET A 1 31.32 37.96 -66.35
N LYS A 2 30.97 37.07 -65.41
CA LYS A 2 30.75 37.28 -63.94
C LYS A 2 29.50 38.10 -63.54
N ILE A 3 28.35 37.48 -63.27
CA ILE A 3 27.86 36.73 -62.07
C ILE A 3 27.16 37.66 -61.04
N SER A 4 25.86 37.38 -60.88
CA SER A 4 24.87 37.86 -59.91
C SER A 4 25.30 37.71 -58.45
N SER A 5 24.99 38.70 -57.61
CA SER A 5 25.00 38.53 -56.14
C SER A 5 23.59 38.77 -55.59
N ARG A 6 22.95 37.70 -55.14
CA ARG A 6 21.67 37.70 -54.44
C ARG A 6 21.93 37.75 -52.93
N ILE A 7 21.14 38.58 -52.28
CA ILE A 7 20.95 38.71 -50.84
C ILE A 7 20.60 37.34 -50.25
N ALA A 8 21.30 36.93 -49.19
CA ALA A 8 20.87 35.88 -48.28
C ALA A 8 21.11 36.36 -46.84
N LEU A 9 20.03 36.80 -46.21
CA LEU A 9 19.95 37.08 -44.78
C LEU A 9 19.85 35.72 -44.06
N ALA A 10 20.95 35.26 -43.47
CA ALA A 10 20.95 34.07 -42.63
C ALA A 10 20.56 34.45 -41.19
N LEU A 11 19.34 34.10 -40.80
CA LEU A 11 18.89 34.14 -39.41
C LEU A 11 19.53 32.94 -38.68
N ALA A 12 20.57 33.19 -37.88
CA ALA A 12 21.19 32.16 -37.04
C ALA A 12 20.32 31.95 -35.80
N LEU A 13 19.52 30.88 -35.79
CA LEU A 13 18.82 30.40 -34.61
C LEU A 13 19.83 29.63 -33.74
N SER A 14 20.19 30.18 -32.58
CA SER A 14 21.04 29.51 -31.60
C SER A 14 20.26 28.39 -30.91
N LEU A 15 20.55 27.13 -31.26
CA LEU A 15 20.16 25.97 -30.43
C LEU A 15 21.21 25.81 -29.33
N SER A 16 20.87 26.27 -28.13
CA SER A 16 21.56 25.86 -26.92
C SER A 16 21.18 24.39 -26.64
N ALA A 17 22.10 23.48 -26.94
CA ALA A 17 22.06 22.12 -26.43
C ALA A 17 22.19 22.18 -24.90
N GLY A 18 21.06 22.08 -24.20
CA GLY A 18 21.06 21.82 -22.77
C GLY A 18 21.62 20.42 -22.55
N CYS A 19 22.79 20.34 -21.92
CA CYS A 19 23.30 19.09 -21.36
C CYS A 19 22.25 18.57 -20.35
N ALA A 20 21.44 17.58 -20.76
CA ALA A 20 20.72 16.76 -19.81
C ALA A 20 21.77 15.93 -19.07
N ALA A 21 22.08 16.30 -17.83
CA ALA A 21 22.87 15.46 -16.94
C ALA A 21 22.14 14.12 -16.75
N PRO A 22 22.87 12.99 -16.70
CA PRO A 22 22.26 11.69 -16.40
C PRO A 22 21.60 11.74 -15.03
N LEU A 23 20.35 11.29 -14.95
CA LEU A 23 19.70 11.01 -13.67
C LEU A 23 20.55 9.99 -12.90
N PRO A 24 20.81 10.19 -11.59
CA PRO A 24 21.51 9.20 -10.80
C PRO A 24 20.71 7.87 -10.80
N PRO A 25 21.38 6.72 -10.62
CA PRO A 25 20.68 5.47 -10.39
C PRO A 25 19.74 5.66 -9.20
N ALA A 26 18.52 5.13 -9.30
CA ALA A 26 17.62 5.01 -8.17
C ALA A 26 18.27 4.07 -7.15
N ASP A 27 19.10 4.62 -6.26
CA ASP A 27 19.45 3.95 -5.03
C ASP A 27 18.13 3.58 -4.36
N ALA A 28 18.03 2.33 -3.93
CA ALA A 28 16.94 1.81 -3.12
C ALA A 28 16.70 2.81 -1.99
N ALA A 29 15.67 3.65 -2.15
CA ALA A 29 15.27 4.60 -1.15
C ALA A 29 14.85 3.76 0.05
N SER A 30 15.73 3.69 1.05
CA SER A 30 15.38 3.25 2.39
C SER A 30 14.09 3.95 2.73
N SER A 31 13.02 3.17 2.84
CA SER A 31 11.72 3.68 3.22
C SER A 31 11.88 4.50 4.50
N PRO A 32 11.22 5.67 4.63
CA PRO A 32 11.25 6.40 5.89
C PRO A 32 10.76 5.47 7.00
N PRO A 33 11.29 5.58 8.24
CA PRO A 33 10.83 4.76 9.34
C PRO A 33 9.33 5.00 9.52
N VAL A 34 8.53 3.97 9.26
CA VAL A 34 7.15 3.89 9.75
C VAL A 34 7.27 4.04 11.26
N ALA A 35 6.55 5.01 11.84
CA ALA A 35 6.60 5.24 13.28
C ALA A 35 6.31 3.92 13.99
N SER A 36 7.29 3.40 14.73
CA SER A 36 7.15 2.17 15.48
C SER A 36 5.92 2.28 16.39
N PRO A 37 5.09 1.23 16.49
CA PRO A 37 4.01 1.23 17.47
C PRO A 37 4.62 1.46 18.87
N PRO A 38 3.90 2.14 19.78
CA PRO A 38 4.37 2.33 21.15
C PRO A 38 4.71 0.98 21.80
N ALA A 39 5.79 0.95 22.57
CA ALA A 39 6.41 -0.25 23.15
C ALA A 39 5.53 -1.02 24.17
N ASP A 40 4.29 -0.59 24.38
CA ASP A 40 3.36 -1.15 25.38
C ASP A 40 2.34 -2.16 24.81
N ALA A 41 2.49 -2.58 23.54
CA ALA A 41 1.67 -3.63 22.96
C ALA A 41 1.97 -5.00 23.62
N LYS A 42 1.20 -5.36 24.66
CA LYS A 42 1.31 -6.66 25.33
C LYS A 42 0.92 -7.83 24.41
N PRO A 43 1.65 -8.96 24.45
CA PRO A 43 1.21 -10.21 23.86
C PRO A 43 -0.07 -10.70 24.56
N SER A 44 -1.09 -11.07 23.79
CA SER A 44 -2.34 -11.62 24.33
C SER A 44 -2.54 -13.06 23.86
N THR A 45 -2.72 -13.98 24.79
CA THR A 45 -3.09 -15.39 24.54
C THR A 45 -4.55 -15.50 24.07
N PRO A 46 -4.87 -16.23 22.98
CA PRO A 46 -6.26 -16.38 22.52
C PRO A 46 -7.05 -17.39 23.37
N PRO A 47 -8.35 -17.17 23.65
CA PRO A 47 -9.25 -18.23 24.09
C PRO A 47 -9.78 -19.03 22.88
N ALA A 48 -10.09 -20.31 23.12
CA ALA A 48 -10.50 -21.27 22.10
C ALA A 48 -12.03 -21.28 21.84
N ASN A 49 -12.38 -21.65 20.59
CA ASN A 49 -13.64 -22.17 20.08
C ASN A 49 -14.82 -21.21 19.86
N GLY A 50 -14.84 -20.62 18.67
CA GLY A 50 -16.02 -20.31 17.86
C GLY A 50 -15.60 -20.32 16.39
N THR A 51 -16.46 -20.75 15.46
CA THR A 51 -16.18 -20.65 14.01
C THR A 51 -15.95 -19.17 13.70
N ALA A 52 -14.70 -18.75 13.52
CA ALA A 52 -14.34 -17.35 13.36
C ALA A 52 -15.09 -16.79 12.15
N ALA A 53 -15.82 -15.70 12.33
CA ALA A 53 -16.44 -14.99 11.22
C ALA A 53 -15.33 -14.48 10.28
N SER A 54 -15.56 -14.47 8.97
CA SER A 54 -14.63 -13.81 8.05
C SER A 54 -14.82 -12.30 8.11
N SER A 55 -13.76 -11.53 7.83
CA SER A 55 -13.93 -10.09 7.61
C SER A 55 -14.78 -9.81 6.37
N GLN A 56 -15.36 -8.61 6.31
CA GLN A 56 -16.14 -8.13 5.17
C GLN A 56 -15.43 -6.93 4.54
N VAL A 57 -15.27 -6.96 3.21
CA VAL A 57 -14.59 -5.89 2.47
C VAL A 57 -15.60 -5.08 1.68
N GLN A 58 -15.57 -3.76 1.85
CA GLN A 58 -16.33 -2.81 1.06
C GLN A 58 -15.37 -1.88 0.33
N VAL A 59 -15.38 -1.91 -1.01
CA VAL A 59 -14.64 -0.92 -1.82
C VAL A 59 -15.45 0.38 -1.86
N LEU A 60 -14.84 1.47 -1.39
CA LEU A 60 -15.45 2.80 -1.36
C LEU A 60 -15.13 3.61 -2.62
N MET A 61 -13.91 3.46 -3.13
CA MET A 61 -13.43 4.17 -4.31
C MET A 61 -12.45 3.31 -5.10
N THR A 62 -12.50 3.45 -6.42
CA THR A 62 -11.46 2.98 -7.34
C THR A 62 -11.10 4.13 -8.26
N HIS A 63 -9.80 4.34 -8.49
CA HIS A 63 -9.29 5.43 -9.30
C HIS A 63 -8.10 4.99 -10.13
N ALA A 64 -8.05 5.37 -11.40
CA ALA A 64 -6.87 5.17 -12.23
C ALA A 64 -5.76 6.13 -11.77
N LEU A 65 -4.54 5.63 -11.69
CA LEU A 65 -3.34 6.40 -11.37
C LEU A 65 -2.52 6.64 -12.65
N PRO A 66 -1.64 7.66 -12.66
CA PRO A 66 -0.68 7.84 -13.75
C PRO A 66 0.17 6.58 -14.00
N GLU A 67 0.83 6.53 -15.15
CA GLU A 67 1.72 5.41 -15.51
C GLU A 67 2.79 5.18 -14.45
N GLY A 68 3.02 3.91 -14.11
CA GLY A 68 3.92 3.50 -13.04
C GLY A 68 3.80 2.01 -12.69
N PRO A 69 4.48 1.55 -11.62
CA PRO A 69 4.46 0.15 -11.21
C PRO A 69 3.08 -0.33 -10.71
N MET A 70 2.21 0.61 -10.32
CA MET A 70 0.81 0.41 -9.93
C MET A 70 -0.01 1.52 -10.57
N THR A 71 -1.07 1.15 -11.29
CA THR A 71 -1.86 2.10 -12.12
C THR A 71 -3.30 2.23 -11.64
N GLU A 72 -3.64 1.64 -10.50
CA GLU A 72 -4.96 1.76 -9.86
C GLU A 72 -4.81 1.96 -8.35
N GLY A 73 -5.57 2.90 -7.80
CA GLY A 73 -5.74 3.10 -6.37
C GLY A 73 -7.15 2.72 -5.94
N ARG A 74 -7.27 1.97 -4.84
CA ARG A 74 -8.55 1.66 -4.21
C ARG A 74 -8.57 2.15 -2.77
N VAL A 75 -9.70 2.69 -2.34
CA VAL A 75 -9.98 2.95 -0.92
C VAL A 75 -11.08 1.99 -0.50
N LEU A 76 -10.85 1.25 0.57
CA LEU A 76 -11.76 0.22 1.05
C LEU A 76 -11.87 0.22 2.57
N VAL A 77 -13.00 -0.25 3.07
CA VAL A 77 -13.22 -0.55 4.48
C VAL A 77 -13.22 -2.04 4.68
N VAL A 78 -12.48 -2.51 5.69
CA VAL A 78 -12.55 -3.89 6.16
C VAL A 78 -13.26 -3.90 7.51
N ASP A 79 -14.40 -4.56 7.60
CA ASP A 79 -15.13 -4.79 8.84
C ASP A 79 -14.78 -6.17 9.40
N PHE A 80 -14.31 -6.18 10.63
CA PHE A 80 -14.06 -7.39 11.40
C PHE A 80 -15.14 -7.51 12.49
N PRO A 81 -16.13 -8.39 12.32
CA PRO A 81 -17.03 -8.77 13.42
C PRO A 81 -16.25 -9.30 14.63
N PRO A 82 -16.87 -9.37 15.82
CA PRO A 82 -16.24 -9.96 17.00
C PRO A 82 -15.68 -11.37 16.72
N GLY A 83 -14.41 -11.59 17.07
CA GLY A 83 -13.72 -12.86 16.84
C GLY A 83 -13.40 -13.18 15.38
N ALA A 84 -13.58 -12.25 14.45
CA ALA A 84 -13.31 -12.49 13.04
C ALA A 84 -11.80 -12.60 12.74
N GLU A 85 -11.42 -13.50 11.83
CA GLU A 85 -10.05 -13.70 11.37
C GLU A 85 -10.03 -14.06 9.89
N ASN A 86 -9.00 -13.59 9.18
CA ASN A 86 -8.73 -13.98 7.82
C ASN A 86 -7.64 -15.07 7.80
N HIS A 87 -7.75 -15.99 6.84
CA HIS A 87 -6.64 -16.88 6.50
C HIS A 87 -5.40 -16.07 6.09
N ALA A 88 -4.22 -16.67 6.22
CA ALA A 88 -2.99 -16.09 5.70
C ALA A 88 -3.17 -15.77 4.21
N HIS A 89 -2.75 -14.57 3.80
CA HIS A 89 -2.92 -14.09 2.43
C HIS A 89 -1.82 -13.10 2.08
N HIS A 90 -1.71 -12.77 0.79
CA HIS A 90 -0.91 -11.65 0.34
C HIS A 90 -1.72 -10.74 -0.59
N HIS A 91 -1.18 -9.54 -0.82
CA HIS A 91 -1.70 -8.55 -1.76
C HIS A 91 -0.72 -8.44 -2.94
N GLU A 92 -1.21 -8.37 -4.18
CA GLU A 92 -0.31 -8.19 -5.34
C GLU A 92 0.29 -6.78 -5.39
N GLY A 93 -0.37 -5.81 -4.75
CA GLY A 93 0.07 -4.42 -4.65
C GLY A 93 0.34 -3.98 -3.20
N ALA A 94 0.60 -2.68 -3.02
CA ALA A 94 0.98 -2.11 -1.75
C ALA A 94 -0.24 -1.65 -0.93
N VAL A 95 -0.23 -1.86 0.38
CA VAL A 95 -1.34 -1.56 1.28
C VAL A 95 -0.92 -0.55 2.34
N PHE A 96 -1.72 0.48 2.55
CA PHE A 96 -1.68 1.34 3.73
C PHE A 96 -2.95 1.11 4.53
N ALA A 97 -2.82 0.68 5.78
CA ALA A 97 -3.95 0.43 6.66
C ALA A 97 -4.01 1.47 7.78
N TYR A 98 -5.23 1.85 8.16
CA TYR A 98 -5.54 2.76 9.25
C TYR A 98 -6.70 2.18 10.07
N VAL A 99 -6.56 2.11 11.40
CA VAL A 99 -7.63 1.61 12.26
C VAL A 99 -8.67 2.68 12.52
N LEU A 100 -9.88 2.47 11.99
CA LEU A 100 -11.05 3.34 12.20
C LEU A 100 -11.71 3.08 13.57
N GLU A 101 -11.76 1.82 14.00
CA GLU A 101 -12.49 1.39 15.20
C GLU A 101 -11.88 0.11 15.77
N GLY A 102 -11.90 -0.02 17.09
CA GLY A 102 -11.58 -1.27 17.79
C GLY A 102 -10.09 -1.60 17.82
N THR A 103 -9.79 -2.90 17.78
CA THR A 103 -8.41 -3.41 17.77
C THR A 103 -8.27 -4.46 16.69
N VAL A 104 -7.22 -4.36 15.89
CA VAL A 104 -6.82 -5.38 14.91
C VAL A 104 -5.48 -5.96 15.33
N VAL A 105 -5.36 -7.28 15.28
CA VAL A 105 -4.08 -7.99 15.46
C VAL A 105 -3.56 -8.32 14.06
N SER A 106 -2.33 -7.90 13.76
CA SER A 106 -1.70 -8.10 12.46
C SER A 106 -0.28 -8.67 12.60
N ALA A 107 0.15 -9.51 11.65
CA ALA A 107 1.53 -9.95 11.52
C ALA A 107 1.92 -10.16 10.05
N LEU A 108 3.03 -9.53 9.63
CA LEU A 108 3.51 -9.54 8.25
C LEU A 108 4.83 -10.31 8.14
N GLY A 109 4.99 -11.17 7.13
CA GLY A 109 6.23 -11.94 6.91
C GLY A 109 6.67 -12.72 8.15
N ASP A 110 7.86 -12.45 8.67
CA ASP A 110 8.37 -13.04 9.93
C ASP A 110 8.25 -12.09 11.13
N GLU A 111 7.59 -10.95 10.96
CA GLU A 111 7.40 -9.97 12.04
C GLU A 111 6.45 -10.50 13.12
N PRO A 112 6.65 -10.10 14.39
CA PRO A 112 5.77 -10.51 15.49
C PRO A 112 4.35 -9.98 15.31
N GLU A 113 3.38 -10.62 15.99
CA GLU A 113 2.02 -10.07 16.06
C GLU A 113 2.02 -8.71 16.77
N VAL A 114 1.35 -7.73 16.16
CA VAL A 114 1.15 -6.39 16.69
C VAL A 114 -0.34 -6.11 16.84
N ARG A 115 -0.71 -5.49 17.97
CA ARG A 115 -2.08 -5.02 18.23
C ARG A 115 -2.19 -3.55 17.87
N TYR A 116 -2.95 -3.25 16.83
CA TYR A 116 -3.24 -1.90 16.38
C TYR A 116 -4.60 -1.43 16.88
N THR A 117 -4.65 -0.24 17.48
CA THR A 117 -5.86 0.44 17.96
C THR A 117 -6.20 1.66 17.10
N GLN A 118 -7.38 2.23 17.33
CA GLN A 118 -7.88 3.39 16.58
C GLN A 118 -6.82 4.49 16.41
N GLY A 119 -6.67 4.99 15.18
CA GLY A 119 -5.70 6.02 14.82
C GLY A 119 -4.32 5.49 14.42
N GLN A 120 -4.02 4.22 14.68
CA GLN A 120 -2.75 3.62 14.29
C GLN A 120 -2.79 3.09 12.86
N THR A 121 -1.60 2.93 12.28
CA THR A 121 -1.40 2.56 10.88
C THR A 121 -0.28 1.56 10.71
N TRP A 122 -0.31 0.84 9.59
CA TRP A 122 0.84 0.07 9.10
C TRP A 122 0.85 0.03 7.58
N TYR A 123 1.95 -0.48 7.03
CA TYR A 123 2.18 -0.65 5.59
C TYR A 123 2.48 -2.11 5.30
N GLU A 124 1.95 -2.63 4.20
CA GLU A 124 2.24 -3.99 3.72
C GLU A 124 2.89 -3.90 2.33
N ASN A 125 4.05 -4.54 2.18
CA ASN A 125 4.72 -4.59 0.89
C ASN A 125 3.94 -5.48 -0.09
N PRO A 126 4.00 -5.18 -1.41
CA PRO A 126 3.51 -6.11 -2.42
C PRO A 126 4.06 -7.52 -2.19
N ARG A 127 3.16 -8.50 -2.21
CA ARG A 127 3.41 -9.94 -2.06
C ARG A 127 4.01 -10.35 -0.71
N GLN A 128 4.09 -9.47 0.28
CA GLN A 128 4.41 -9.86 1.65
C GLN A 128 3.21 -10.62 2.24
N VAL A 129 3.48 -11.76 2.87
CA VAL A 129 2.44 -12.57 3.48
C VAL A 129 1.92 -11.89 4.75
N HIS A 130 0.64 -11.56 4.77
CA HIS A 130 -0.12 -11.15 5.95
C HIS A 130 -0.64 -12.42 6.63
N ARG A 131 0.14 -12.92 7.59
CA ARG A 131 -0.08 -14.22 8.23
C ARG A 131 -1.20 -14.20 9.27
N VAL A 132 -1.32 -13.09 9.99
CA VAL A 132 -2.34 -12.89 11.02
C VAL A 132 -3.08 -11.62 10.68
N SER A 133 -4.39 -11.69 10.54
CA SER A 133 -5.25 -10.53 10.31
C SER A 133 -6.60 -10.81 10.96
N LYS A 134 -6.80 -10.31 12.18
CA LYS A 134 -7.96 -10.65 13.00
C LYS A 134 -8.43 -9.52 13.89
N ASN A 135 -9.70 -9.60 14.28
CA ASN A 135 -10.24 -8.80 15.36
C ASN A 135 -9.52 -9.14 16.68
N GLY A 136 -9.00 -8.12 17.35
CA GLY A 136 -8.40 -8.27 18.67
C GLY A 136 -9.40 -8.45 19.81
N SER A 137 -10.71 -8.43 19.53
CA SER A 137 -11.80 -8.56 20.48
C SER A 137 -12.78 -9.68 20.11
N ALA A 138 -13.23 -10.42 21.12
CA ALA A 138 -14.27 -11.43 21.00
C ALA A 138 -15.71 -10.86 21.14
N THR A 139 -15.85 -9.58 21.53
CA THR A 139 -17.16 -8.96 21.82
C THR A 139 -17.41 -7.65 21.09
N ALA A 140 -16.36 -6.96 20.64
CA ALA A 140 -16.46 -5.69 19.92
C ALA A 140 -16.01 -5.87 18.47
N ARG A 141 -16.55 -5.05 17.57
CA ARG A 141 -16.12 -4.99 16.17
C ARG A 141 -14.79 -4.23 16.04
N ALA A 142 -14.08 -4.44 14.93
CA ALA A 142 -12.96 -3.60 14.51
C ALA A 142 -13.13 -3.21 13.04
N ARG A 143 -12.65 -2.02 12.66
CA ARG A 143 -12.73 -1.54 11.26
C ARG A 143 -11.43 -0.91 10.81
N LEU A 144 -11.07 -1.18 9.57
CA LEU A 144 -9.93 -0.57 8.89
C LEU A 144 -10.40 0.32 7.75
N LEU A 145 -9.71 1.43 7.54
CA LEU A 145 -9.63 2.09 6.24
C LEU A 145 -8.34 1.63 5.59
N VAL A 146 -8.42 1.20 4.34
CA VAL A 146 -7.28 0.72 3.57
C VAL A 146 -7.18 1.51 2.28
N VAL A 147 -5.97 1.97 1.98
CA VAL A 147 -5.59 2.43 0.65
C VAL A 147 -4.74 1.34 0.00
N TYR A 148 -5.22 0.79 -1.10
CA TYR A 148 -4.57 -0.28 -1.85
C TYR A 148 -4.12 0.26 -3.21
N LEU A 149 -2.82 0.27 -3.45
CA LEU A 149 -2.23 0.61 -4.73
C LEU A 149 -1.96 -0.69 -5.47
N THR A 150 -2.43 -0.81 -6.71
CA THR A 150 -2.39 -2.09 -7.44
C THR A 150 -2.48 -1.90 -8.96
N GLN A 151 -2.61 -3.01 -9.69
CA GLN A 151 -2.97 -3.03 -11.10
C GLN A 151 -4.49 -3.24 -11.27
N PRO A 152 -5.10 -2.69 -12.32
CA PRO A 152 -6.50 -2.94 -12.63
C PRO A 152 -6.84 -4.43 -12.67
N GLY A 153 -7.96 -4.80 -12.07
CA GLY A 153 -8.43 -6.19 -12.02
C GLY A 153 -7.73 -7.10 -11.03
N ALA A 154 -6.67 -6.66 -10.34
CA ALA A 154 -6.05 -7.45 -9.28
C ALA A 154 -7.05 -7.74 -8.14
N PRO A 155 -7.06 -8.94 -7.56
CA PRO A 155 -7.87 -9.22 -6.39
C PRO A 155 -7.39 -8.37 -5.20
N VAL A 156 -8.26 -8.18 -4.21
CA VAL A 156 -7.87 -7.50 -2.96
C VAL A 156 -6.85 -8.35 -2.22
N LEU A 157 -7.11 -9.66 -2.05
CA LEU A 157 -6.19 -10.60 -1.44
C LEU A 157 -6.09 -11.89 -2.26
N VAL A 158 -4.97 -12.58 -2.13
CA VAL A 158 -4.73 -13.94 -2.61
C VAL A 158 -4.42 -14.80 -1.39
N VAL A 159 -5.23 -15.82 -1.15
CA VAL A 159 -5.10 -16.70 0.04
C VAL A 159 -3.90 -17.63 -0.13
N GLU A 160 -3.09 -17.77 0.92
CA GLU A 160 -2.00 -18.74 0.99
C GLU A 160 -2.54 -20.16 1.22
N PRO A 161 -1.85 -21.19 0.69
CA PRO A 161 -2.26 -22.59 0.83
C PRO A 161 -2.14 -23.14 2.25
#